data_AF-A0AAQ3RKT2-F1
#
_entry.id   AF-A0AAQ3RKT2-F1
#
_cell.length_a   1.000
_cell.length_b   1.000
_cell.length_c   1.000
_cell.angle_alpha   90.00
_cell.angle_beta   90.00
_cell.angle_gamma   90.00
#
_symmetry.space_group_name_H-M   'P 1'
#
loop_
_entity.id
_entity.type
_entity.pdbx_description
1 polymer ?
#
loop_
_entity_poly.entity_id
_entity_poly.type
_entity_poly.pdbx_seq_one_letter_code
_entity_poly.pdbx_strand_id
1 'polypeptide(L)'
;MKMFLLEGFFSHTHNAAWHTLHNIICGTAAKIGSYLDAVRENPKCKVTIFHGRKDEVIPVECSYEVQKRIPRAKVRVIDNKDHITIVVGRQKAFARELEDIWNSTKQN
;
A
#
# COMPACT_ATOMS: atom_id res chain seq x y z
N MET A 1 4.29 -30.05 -7.49
CA MET A 1 3.56 -29.12 -6.59
C MET A 1 4.12 -29.29 -5.18
N LYS A 2 4.15 -28.23 -4.36
CA LYS A 2 4.29 -28.25 -2.87
C LYS A 2 5.69 -28.16 -2.23
N MET A 3 6.59 -27.27 -2.66
CA MET A 3 7.70 -26.86 -1.76
C MET A 3 7.75 -25.34 -1.59
N PHE A 4 7.75 -24.58 -2.69
CA PHE A 4 7.66 -23.11 -2.63
C PHE A 4 6.37 -22.60 -1.93
N LEU A 5 5.27 -23.34 -2.03
CA LEU A 5 4.01 -23.00 -1.35
C LEU A 5 4.09 -23.24 0.17
N LEU A 6 4.77 -24.31 0.63
CA LEU A 6 4.97 -24.55 2.07
C LEU A 6 5.98 -23.55 2.65
N GLU A 7 7.06 -23.29 1.91
CA GLU A 7 8.08 -22.31 2.30
C GLU A 7 7.46 -20.92 2.43
N GLY A 8 6.66 -20.49 1.44
CA GLY A 8 5.86 -19.28 1.53
C GLY A 8 4.94 -19.27 2.75
N PHE A 9 4.20 -20.35 3.02
CA PHE A 9 3.26 -20.42 4.15
C PHE A 9 3.97 -20.30 5.51
N PHE A 10 5.09 -20.98 5.73
CA PHE A 10 5.83 -20.90 7.00
C PHE A 10 6.58 -19.58 7.17
N SER A 11 7.14 -19.01 6.09
CA SER A 11 7.69 -17.66 6.12
C SER A 11 6.62 -16.63 6.47
N HIS A 12 5.37 -16.84 6.05
CA HIS A 12 4.25 -15.95 6.37
C HIS A 12 3.80 -16.09 7.82
N THR A 13 3.86 -17.26 8.46
CA THR A 13 3.53 -17.39 9.89
C THR A 13 4.53 -16.65 10.77
N HIS A 14 5.82 -16.73 10.48
CA HIS A 14 6.84 -15.96 11.20
C HIS A 14 6.71 -14.46 10.92
N ASN A 15 6.48 -14.07 9.67
CA ASN A 15 6.29 -12.67 9.30
C ASN A 15 4.99 -12.08 9.89
N ALA A 16 3.90 -12.85 9.94
CA ALA A 16 2.62 -12.44 10.54
C ALA A 16 2.72 -12.32 12.06
N ALA A 17 3.42 -13.24 12.73
CA ALA A 17 3.71 -13.13 14.16
C ALA A 17 4.62 -11.92 14.46
N TRP A 18 5.63 -11.67 13.61
CA TRP A 18 6.50 -10.50 13.69
C TRP A 18 5.73 -9.19 13.50
N HIS A 19 4.87 -9.09 12.48
CA HIS A 19 4.02 -7.93 12.26
C HIS A 19 3.03 -7.70 13.41
N THR A 20 2.44 -8.76 13.96
CA THR A 20 1.55 -8.67 15.13
C THR A 20 2.31 -8.16 16.35
N LEU A 21 3.51 -8.69 16.62
CA LEU A 21 4.39 -8.23 17.70
C LEU A 21 4.75 -6.75 17.52
N HIS A 22 5.28 -6.36 16.37
CA HIS A 22 5.77 -4.99 16.17
C HIS A 22 4.66 -3.95 16.08
N ASN A 23 3.54 -4.28 15.44
CA ASN A 23 2.44 -3.34 15.25
C ASN A 23 1.56 -3.23 16.49
N ILE A 24 1.25 -4.35 17.16
CA ILE A 24 0.31 -4.38 18.28
C ILE A 24 1.04 -4.32 19.62
N ILE A 25 2.02 -5.20 19.86
CA ILE A 25 2.69 -5.30 21.17
C ILE A 25 3.73 -4.20 21.35
N CYS A 26 4.58 -3.93 20.34
CA CYS A 26 5.57 -2.86 20.39
C CYS A 26 5.00 -1.49 20.00
N GLY A 27 3.69 -1.39 19.77
CA GLY A 27 2.97 -0.13 19.59
C GLY A 27 3.29 0.65 18.31
N THR A 28 3.89 0.03 17.29
CA THR A 28 4.19 0.74 16.03
C THR A 28 2.91 1.21 15.33
N ALA A 29 1.79 0.51 15.50
CA ALA A 29 0.49 0.96 15.00
C ALA A 29 0.09 2.33 15.57
N ALA A 30 0.44 2.65 16.82
CA ALA A 30 0.15 3.95 17.43
C ALA A 30 0.93 5.11 16.76
N LYS A 31 2.02 4.80 16.05
CA LYS A 31 2.86 5.80 15.35
C LYS A 31 2.40 6.09 13.92
N ILE A 32 1.45 5.32 13.36
CA ILE A 32 1.02 5.53 11.98
C ILE A 32 0.50 6.94 11.73
N GLY A 33 -0.21 7.52 12.72
CA GLY A 33 -0.72 8.89 12.64
C GLY A 33 0.40 9.91 12.48
N SER A 34 1.47 9.81 13.28
CA SER A 34 2.60 10.75 13.21
C SER A 34 3.42 10.57 11.93
N TYR A 35 3.53 9.36 11.38
CA TYR A 35 4.15 9.14 10.08
C TYR A 35 3.35 9.78 8.94
N LEU A 36 2.03 9.61 8.93
CA LEU A 36 1.17 10.25 7.95
C LEU A 36 1.18 11.78 8.09
N ASP A 37 1.28 12.31 9.31
CA ASP A 37 1.46 13.74 9.54
C ASP A 37 2.81 14.24 9.00
N ALA A 38 3.91 13.53 9.24
CA ALA A 38 5.21 13.89 8.68
C ALA A 38 5.19 13.92 7.14
N VAL A 39 4.47 12.99 6.51
CA VAL A 39 4.23 13.06 5.06
C VAL A 39 3.36 14.25 4.73
N ARG A 40 2.24 14.48 5.44
CA ARG A 40 1.33 15.62 5.21
C ARG A 40 2.08 16.97 5.24
N GLU A 41 2.92 17.18 6.23
CA GLU A 41 3.67 18.44 6.41
C GLU A 41 4.77 18.66 5.35
N ASN A 42 5.11 17.66 4.54
CA ASN A 42 6.04 17.81 3.43
C ASN A 42 5.30 18.05 2.09
N PRO A 43 5.09 19.31 1.65
CA PRO A 43 4.31 19.61 0.44
C PRO A 43 4.97 19.09 -0.85
N LYS A 44 6.29 18.85 -0.85
CA LYS A 44 7.02 18.33 -2.02
C LYS A 44 6.83 16.82 -2.20
N CYS A 45 6.40 16.11 -1.16
CA CYS A 45 6.16 14.67 -1.22
C CYS A 45 4.82 14.38 -1.93
N LYS A 46 4.86 13.98 -3.21
CA LYS A 46 3.68 13.51 -3.95
C LYS A 46 3.32 12.09 -3.50
N VAL A 47 2.05 11.84 -3.24
CA VAL A 47 1.55 10.54 -2.75
C VAL A 47 0.53 9.99 -3.73
N THR A 48 0.72 8.75 -4.17
CA THR A 48 -0.26 8.00 -4.97
C THR A 48 -0.51 6.65 -4.32
N ILE A 49 -1.78 6.28 -4.18
CA ILE A 49 -2.21 5.02 -3.55
C ILE A 49 -2.96 4.23 -4.61
N PHE A 50 -2.53 3.00 -4.87
CA PHE A 50 -3.26 2.04 -5.69
C PHE A 50 -4.00 1.07 -4.78
N HIS A 51 -5.28 0.86 -5.04
CA HIS A 51 -6.11 -0.04 -4.23
C HIS A 51 -7.02 -0.88 -5.13
N GLY A 52 -7.15 -2.18 -4.83
CA GLY A 52 -8.04 -3.07 -5.57
C GLY A 52 -9.48 -2.93 -5.08
N ARG A 53 -10.46 -2.75 -5.95
CA ARG A 53 -11.88 -2.64 -5.52
C ARG A 53 -12.38 -3.89 -4.79
N LYS A 54 -11.81 -5.06 -5.09
CA LYS A 54 -12.14 -6.37 -4.50
C LYS A 54 -11.06 -6.82 -3.50
N ASP A 55 -10.33 -5.88 -2.89
CA ASP A 55 -9.39 -6.20 -1.82
C ASP A 55 -10.18 -6.68 -0.58
N GLU A 56 -9.96 -7.93 -0.20
CA GLU A 56 -10.58 -8.55 0.99
C GLU A 56 -9.68 -8.50 2.23
N VAL A 57 -8.43 -8.02 2.07
CA VAL A 57 -7.45 -7.91 3.15
C VAL A 57 -7.56 -6.56 3.84
N ILE A 58 -7.69 -5.48 3.06
CA ILE A 58 -7.79 -4.10 3.57
C ILE A 58 -8.99 -3.42 2.92
N PRO A 59 -9.94 -2.86 3.71
CA PRO A 59 -11.05 -2.10 3.15
C PRO A 59 -10.58 -0.86 2.36
N VAL A 60 -11.28 -0.53 1.27
CA VAL A 60 -10.95 0.63 0.43
C VAL A 60 -11.02 1.95 1.19
N GLU A 61 -11.86 2.01 2.22
CA GLU A 61 -12.02 3.13 3.15
C GLU A 61 -10.69 3.53 3.77
N CYS A 62 -9.80 2.56 4.09
CA CYS A 62 -8.48 2.87 4.63
C CYS A 62 -7.66 3.77 3.69
N SER A 63 -7.76 3.56 2.37
CA SER A 63 -7.08 4.42 1.38
C SER A 63 -7.69 5.82 1.36
N TYR A 64 -9.01 5.93 1.49
CA TYR A 64 -9.69 7.22 1.57
C TYR A 64 -9.41 7.96 2.89
N GLU A 65 -9.24 7.26 4.01
CA GLU A 65 -8.82 7.87 5.28
C GLU A 65 -7.39 8.44 5.19
N VAL A 66 -6.49 7.76 4.48
CA VAL A 66 -5.16 8.32 4.16
C VAL A 66 -5.30 9.58 3.32
N GLN A 67 -6.19 9.59 2.32
CA GLN A 67 -6.44 10.78 1.50
C GLN A 67 -7.06 11.93 2.31
N LYS A 68 -7.98 11.65 3.24
CA LYS A 68 -8.53 12.67 4.14
C LYS A 68 -7.44 13.30 4.99
N ARG A 69 -6.50 12.50 5.49
CA ARG A 69 -5.37 12.99 6.30
C ARG A 69 -4.31 13.69 5.45
N ILE A 70 -4.07 13.26 4.22
CA ILE A 70 -3.13 13.86 3.26
C ILE A 70 -3.92 14.28 2.01
N PRO A 71 -4.53 15.48 1.98
CA PRO A 71 -5.48 15.87 0.93
C PRO A 71 -4.93 15.83 -0.50
N ARG A 72 -3.60 15.96 -0.66
CA ARG A 72 -2.92 15.89 -1.96
C ARG A 72 -2.66 14.45 -2.45
N ALA A 73 -2.94 13.43 -1.63
CA ALA A 73 -2.76 12.05 -2.03
C ALA A 73 -3.77 11.67 -3.12
N LYS A 74 -3.29 11.00 -4.17
CA LYS A 74 -4.13 10.52 -5.27
C LYS A 74 -4.48 9.05 -5.05
N VAL A 75 -5.74 8.76 -4.73
CA VAL A 75 -6.23 7.38 -4.59
C VAL A 75 -6.73 6.89 -5.95
N ARG A 76 -6.15 5.80 -6.43
CA ARG A 76 -6.53 5.11 -7.67
C ARG A 76 -7.11 3.75 -7.30
N VAL A 77 -8.43 3.64 -7.38
CA VAL A 77 -9.10 2.36 -7.17
C VAL A 77 -9.24 1.63 -8.50
N ILE A 78 -8.82 0.37 -8.53
CA ILE A 78 -8.74 -0.43 -9.75
C ILE A 78 -9.84 -1.49 -9.70
N ASP A 79 -10.78 -1.40 -10.63
CA ASP A 79 -11.91 -2.31 -10.70
C ASP A 79 -11.47 -3.75 -10.99
N ASN A 80 -12.20 -4.70 -10.41
CA ASN A 80 -11.96 -6.14 -10.57
C ASN A 80 -10.53 -6.59 -10.19
N LYS A 81 -9.87 -5.85 -9.28
CA LYS A 81 -8.58 -6.23 -8.70
C LYS A 81 -8.69 -6.32 -7.18
N ASP A 82 -7.91 -7.23 -6.62
CA ASP A 82 -7.72 -7.48 -5.19
C ASP A 82 -6.31 -7.01 -4.76
N HIS A 83 -5.96 -7.29 -3.51
CA HIS A 83 -4.68 -6.91 -2.89
C HIS A 83 -3.44 -7.28 -3.71
N ILE A 84 -3.48 -8.39 -4.44
CA ILE A 84 -2.35 -8.94 -5.20
C ILE A 84 -2.47 -8.57 -6.68
N THR A 85 -3.68 -8.66 -7.24
CA THR A 85 -3.91 -8.48 -8.68
C THR A 85 -3.87 -7.02 -9.13
N ILE A 86 -3.78 -6.05 -8.20
CA ILE A 86 -3.36 -4.69 -8.56
C ILE A 86 -2.01 -4.68 -9.29
N VAL A 87 -1.11 -5.62 -9.00
CA VAL A 87 0.19 -5.79 -9.68
C VAL A 87 0.22 -7.05 -10.55
N VAL A 88 -0.12 -8.22 -10.00
CA VAL A 88 0.00 -9.50 -10.70
C VAL A 88 -1.01 -9.58 -11.85
N GLY A 89 -0.51 -9.83 -13.07
CA GLY A 89 -1.31 -9.81 -14.30
C GLY A 89 -1.53 -8.42 -14.89
N ARG A 90 -1.03 -7.36 -14.24
CA ARG A 90 -1.06 -5.96 -14.73
C ARG A 90 0.33 -5.33 -14.82
N GLN A 91 1.40 -6.10 -14.77
CA GLN A 91 2.77 -5.60 -14.59
C GLN A 91 3.15 -4.51 -15.59
N LYS A 92 2.84 -4.69 -16.89
CA LYS A 92 3.14 -3.69 -17.93
C LYS A 92 2.34 -2.40 -17.75
N ALA A 93 1.06 -2.51 -17.39
CA ALA A 93 0.21 -1.35 -17.14
C ALA A 93 0.66 -0.63 -15.86
N PHE A 94 0.91 -1.38 -14.79
CA PHE A 94 1.39 -0.86 -13.52
C PHE A 94 2.75 -0.17 -13.67
N ALA A 95 3.69 -0.74 -14.43
CA ALA A 95 4.96 -0.10 -14.73
C ALA A 95 4.79 1.25 -15.43
N ARG A 96 3.92 1.35 -16.44
CA ARG A 96 3.60 2.63 -17.10
C ARG A 96 2.99 3.64 -16.12
N GLU A 97 2.06 3.18 -15.27
CA GLU A 97 1.45 4.03 -14.24
C GLU A 97 2.52 4.58 -13.26
N LEU A 98 3.55 3.80 -12.94
CA LEU A 98 4.69 4.26 -12.13
C LEU A 98 5.61 5.22 -12.89
N GLU A 99 5.88 4.97 -14.18
CA GLU A 99 6.64 5.88 -15.04
C GLU A 99 5.95 7.25 -15.15
N ASP A 100 4.63 7.28 -15.32
CA ASP A 100 3.84 8.51 -15.37
C ASP A 100 3.94 9.30 -14.05
N ILE A 101 3.83 8.59 -12.91
CA ILE A 101 4.01 9.20 -11.59
C ILE A 101 5.42 9.78 -11.48
N TRP A 102 6.45 9.03 -11.88
CA TRP A 102 7.84 9.46 -11.82
C TRP A 102 8.10 10.67 -12.70
N ASN A 103 7.61 10.67 -13.94
CA ASN A 103 7.79 11.78 -14.87
C ASN A 103 7.06 13.05 -14.38
N SER A 104 5.91 12.90 -13.72
CA SER A 104 5.21 14.03 -13.10
C SER A 104 6.02 14.71 -12.00
N THR A 105 7.04 14.05 -11.43
CA THR A 105 7.93 14.67 -10.42
C THR A 105 8.94 15.63 -11.03
N LYS A 106 9.32 15.44 -12.29
CA LYS A 106 10.32 16.27 -13.01
C LYS A 106 9.77 17.62 -13.48
N GLN A 107 8.44 17.79 -13.48
CA GLN A 107 7.75 19.01 -13.93
C GLN A 107 7.50 20.02 -12.80
N ASN A 108 8.03 19.78 -11.59
CA ASN A 108 7.92 20.64 -10.42
C ASN A 108 9.28 21.18 -9.98
#